data_AF-A0A0A2LGN8-F1
#
_entry.id   AF-A0A0A2LGN8-F1
#
_cell.length_a   1.000
_cell.length_b   1.000
_cell.length_c   1.000
_cell.angle_alpha   90.00
_cell.angle_beta   90.00
_cell.angle_gamma   90.00
#
_symmetry.space_group_name_H-M   'P 1'
#
loop_
_entity.id
_entity.type
_entity.pdbx_description
1 polymer ?
#
loop_
_entity_poly.entity_id
_entity_poly.type
_entity_poly.pdbx_seq_one_letter_code
_entity_poly.pdbx_strand_id
1 'polypeptide(L)'
;MPPAFPTLQDKLLHECRIFKTNLDAQVHILRCDPGGRGKKRIKDVSRAVAKLSVQTDLIINIALDVVAEAHDSEFIRRNTAFWSREPDGHFKFENVFLGMEHDLVRIILALNKGPCECNCADIAGRLEKMARQVSFHLNV
;
A
#
# COMPACT_ATOMS: atom_id res chain seq x y z
N MET A 1 -29.78 -2.81 -19.65
CA MET A 1 -29.16 -2.67 -18.31
C MET A 1 -27.77 -2.09 -18.52
N PRO A 2 -27.46 -0.90 -17.98
CA PRO A 2 -26.09 -0.40 -17.98
C PRO A 2 -25.23 -1.33 -17.11
N PRO A 3 -23.93 -1.50 -17.40
CA PRO A 3 -23.05 -2.31 -16.57
C PRO A 3 -22.99 -1.70 -15.17
N ALA A 4 -23.19 -2.53 -14.15
CA ALA A 4 -23.07 -2.16 -12.75
C ALA A 4 -21.66 -1.60 -12.53
N PHE A 5 -21.56 -0.30 -12.26
CA PHE A 5 -20.33 0.29 -11.74
C PHE A 5 -19.98 -0.46 -10.45
N PRO A 6 -18.69 -0.79 -10.20
CA PRO A 6 -18.28 -1.25 -8.88
C PRO A 6 -18.69 -0.18 -7.87
N THR A 7 -19.22 -0.59 -6.71
CA THR A 7 -19.41 0.35 -5.61
C THR A 7 -18.06 0.98 -5.25
N LEU A 8 -18.02 2.19 -4.69
CA LEU A 8 -16.75 2.82 -4.25
C LEU A 8 -15.93 1.89 -3.33
N GLN A 9 -16.63 1.07 -2.54
CA GLN A 9 -16.03 0.00 -1.73
C GLN A 9 -15.30 -1.04 -2.58
N ASP A 10 -15.91 -1.55 -3.66
CA ASP A 10 -15.27 -2.52 -4.55
C ASP A 10 -14.02 -1.93 -5.21
N LYS A 11 -14.08 -0.65 -5.59
CA LYS A 11 -12.93 0.09 -6.12
C LYS A 11 -11.81 0.20 -5.09
N LEU A 12 -12.13 0.56 -3.84
CA LEU A 12 -11.15 0.62 -2.76
C LEU A 12 -10.47 -0.73 -2.54
N LEU A 13 -11.26 -1.81 -2.42
CA LEU A 13 -10.74 -3.15 -2.20
C LEU A 13 -9.89 -3.62 -3.39
N HIS A 14 -10.29 -3.27 -4.61
CA HIS A 14 -9.52 -3.57 -5.81
C HIS A 14 -8.15 -2.89 -5.79
N GLU A 15 -8.10 -1.58 -5.51
CA GLU A 15 -6.84 -0.84 -5.43
C GLU A 15 -5.93 -1.38 -4.31
N CYS A 16 -6.49 -1.74 -3.16
CA CYS A 16 -5.73 -2.29 -2.05
C CYS A 16 -5.14 -3.69 -2.38
N ARG A 17 -5.88 -4.52 -3.14
CA ARG A 17 -5.37 -5.81 -3.64
C ARG A 17 -4.22 -5.61 -4.64
N ILE A 18 -4.34 -4.64 -5.55
CA ILE A 18 -3.28 -4.31 -6.51
C ILE A 18 -2.04 -3.83 -5.75
N PHE A 19 -2.22 -2.89 -4.83
CA PHE A 19 -1.15 -2.34 -4.01
C PHE A 19 -0.40 -3.42 -3.24
N LYS A 20 -1.13 -4.31 -2.54
CA LYS A 20 -0.56 -5.47 -1.85
C LYS A 20 0.19 -6.41 -2.79
N THR A 21 -0.41 -6.78 -3.91
CA THR A 21 0.22 -7.67 -4.90
C THR A 21 1.53 -7.08 -5.42
N ASN A 22 1.56 -5.77 -5.66
CA ASN A 22 2.76 -5.06 -6.09
C ASN A 22 3.85 -5.03 -4.98
N LEU A 23 3.46 -4.84 -3.72
CA LEU A 23 4.38 -4.96 -2.57
C LEU A 23 5.01 -6.35 -2.52
N ASP A 24 4.18 -7.41 -2.57
CA ASP A 24 4.64 -8.81 -2.52
C ASP A 24 5.58 -9.13 -3.69
N ALA A 25 5.29 -8.62 -4.89
CA ALA A 25 6.17 -8.76 -6.04
C ALA A 25 7.54 -8.11 -5.82
N GLN A 26 7.59 -6.92 -5.21
CA GLN A 26 8.87 -6.25 -4.92
C GLN A 26 9.66 -6.99 -3.83
N VAL A 27 8.98 -7.50 -2.80
CA VAL A 27 9.59 -8.37 -1.77
C VAL A 27 10.27 -9.57 -2.43
N HIS A 28 9.57 -10.25 -3.33
CA HIS A 28 10.11 -11.42 -4.04
C HIS A 28 11.32 -11.04 -4.90
N ILE A 29 11.27 -9.92 -5.64
CA ILE A 29 12.38 -9.46 -6.47
C ILE A 29 13.62 -9.13 -5.63
N LEU A 30 13.44 -8.49 -4.48
CA LEU A 30 14.55 -8.11 -3.59
C LEU A 30 15.22 -9.34 -2.95
N ARG A 31 14.45 -10.36 -2.59
CA ARG A 31 14.95 -11.59 -1.94
C ARG A 31 15.65 -12.56 -2.90
N CYS A 32 15.10 -12.74 -4.10
CA CYS A 32 15.50 -13.86 -4.96
C CYS A 32 16.33 -13.46 -6.19
N ASP A 33 16.39 -12.17 -6.55
CA ASP A 33 16.90 -11.71 -7.86
C ASP A 33 16.47 -12.59 -9.03
N PRO A 34 15.16 -12.72 -9.29
CA PRO A 34 14.69 -13.52 -10.40
C PRO A 34 15.32 -12.99 -11.71
N GLY A 35 16.07 -13.86 -12.38
CA GLY A 35 16.77 -13.57 -13.63
C GLY A 35 18.19 -12.99 -13.47
N GLY A 36 18.79 -12.99 -12.28
CA GLY A 36 20.20 -12.60 -12.07
C GLY A 36 20.50 -11.17 -12.53
N ARG A 37 19.54 -10.25 -12.35
CA ARG A 37 19.57 -8.90 -12.92
C ARG A 37 20.47 -7.95 -12.14
N GLY A 38 20.99 -8.36 -10.98
CA GLY A 38 21.93 -7.60 -10.18
C GLY A 38 21.42 -6.18 -9.90
N LYS A 39 22.22 -5.16 -10.18
CA LYS A 39 21.86 -3.75 -9.90
C LYS A 39 20.65 -3.25 -10.70
N LYS A 40 20.35 -3.82 -11.87
CA LYS A 40 19.19 -3.41 -12.68
C LYS A 40 17.87 -3.66 -11.94
N ARG A 41 17.80 -4.75 -11.16
CA ARG A 41 16.63 -5.09 -10.34
C ARG A 41 16.31 -4.00 -9.32
N ILE A 42 17.32 -3.39 -8.72
CA ILE A 42 17.15 -2.34 -7.69
C ILE A 42 16.53 -1.08 -8.30
N LYS A 43 16.93 -0.72 -9.52
CA LYS A 43 16.36 0.43 -10.24
C LYS A 43 14.88 0.19 -10.57
N ASP A 44 14.54 -1.03 -11.01
CA ASP A 44 13.17 -1.40 -11.31
C ASP A 44 12.30 -1.42 -10.04
N VAL A 45 12.82 -1.97 -8.94
CA VAL A 45 12.15 -1.94 -7.62
C VAL A 45 11.96 -0.51 -7.14
N SER A 46 12.99 0.36 -7.21
CA SER A 46 12.90 1.77 -6.82
C SER A 46 11.78 2.49 -7.56
N ARG A 47 11.67 2.27 -8.88
CA ARG A 47 10.57 2.81 -9.69
C ARG A 47 9.21 2.25 -9.28
N ALA A 48 9.11 0.96 -8.97
CA ALA A 48 7.87 0.35 -8.53
C ALA A 48 7.43 0.89 -7.15
N VAL A 49 8.36 1.05 -6.21
CA VAL A 49 8.10 1.65 -4.90
C VAL A 49 7.66 3.11 -5.03
N ALA A 50 8.21 3.87 -5.98
CA ALA A 50 7.72 5.23 -6.27
C ALA A 50 6.26 5.23 -6.75
N LYS A 51 5.87 4.26 -7.59
CA LYS A 51 4.46 4.12 -8.00
C LYS A 51 3.55 3.71 -6.85
N LEU A 52 4.02 2.82 -5.96
CA LEU A 52 3.30 2.45 -4.75
C LEU A 52 3.04 3.68 -3.87
N SER A 53 4.03 4.57 -3.71
CA SER A 53 3.87 5.82 -2.95
C SER A 53 2.79 6.74 -3.55
N VAL A 54 2.64 6.78 -4.86
CA VAL A 54 1.53 7.55 -5.48
C VAL A 54 0.19 6.82 -5.31
N GLN A 55 0.21 5.49 -5.30
CA GLN A 55 -1.00 4.68 -5.13
C GLN A 55 -1.58 4.79 -3.71
N THR A 56 -0.77 5.09 -2.68
CA THR A 56 -1.30 5.34 -1.33
C THR A 56 -2.23 6.55 -1.31
N ASP A 57 -1.90 7.64 -2.02
CA ASP A 57 -2.78 8.82 -2.14
C ASP A 57 -4.10 8.48 -2.82
N LEU A 58 -4.05 7.68 -3.88
CA LEU A 58 -5.25 7.21 -4.58
C LEU A 58 -6.16 6.40 -3.64
N ILE A 59 -5.57 5.49 -2.87
CA ILE A 59 -6.30 4.66 -1.90
C ILE A 59 -6.93 5.54 -0.81
N ILE A 60 -6.18 6.51 -0.28
CA ILE A 60 -6.68 7.47 0.73
C ILE A 60 -7.90 8.22 0.19
N ASN A 61 -7.80 8.78 -1.01
CA ASN A 61 -8.88 9.55 -1.62
C ASN A 61 -10.15 8.70 -1.81
N ILE A 62 -10.02 7.48 -2.36
CA ILE A 62 -11.17 6.59 -2.53
C ILE A 62 -11.77 6.21 -1.16
N ALA A 63 -10.96 5.96 -0.15
CA ALA A 63 -11.43 5.64 1.19
C ALA A 63 -12.16 6.82 1.84
N LEU A 64 -11.72 8.05 1.64
CA LEU A 64 -12.43 9.26 2.07
C LEU A 64 -13.80 9.38 1.37
N ASP A 65 -13.86 9.12 0.06
CA ASP A 65 -15.12 9.13 -0.69
C ASP A 65 -16.09 8.05 -0.16
N VAL A 66 -15.59 6.85 0.16
CA VAL A 66 -16.41 5.78 0.78
C VAL A 66 -17.00 6.23 2.12
N VAL A 67 -16.23 6.91 2.96
CA VAL A 67 -16.73 7.41 4.24
C VAL A 67 -17.74 8.53 4.02
N ALA A 68 -17.50 9.43 3.07
CA ALA A 68 -18.40 10.55 2.79
C ALA A 68 -19.76 10.07 2.25
N GLU A 69 -19.77 9.11 1.32
CA GLU A 69 -20.99 8.64 0.65
C GLU A 69 -21.72 7.53 1.43
N ALA A 70 -21.00 6.74 2.21
CA ALA A 70 -21.53 5.50 2.80
C ALA A 70 -21.06 5.28 4.24
N HIS A 71 -21.03 6.33 5.07
CA HIS A 71 -20.57 6.29 6.48
C HIS A 71 -21.22 5.19 7.33
N ASP A 72 -22.49 4.86 7.09
CA ASP A 72 -23.23 3.82 7.83
C ASP A 72 -23.20 2.42 7.18
N SER A 73 -22.39 2.25 6.13
CA SER A 73 -22.28 0.97 5.42
C SER A 73 -21.80 -0.16 6.33
N GLU A 74 -22.23 -1.39 6.01
CA GLU A 74 -21.78 -2.59 6.73
C GLU A 74 -20.25 -2.72 6.68
N PHE A 75 -19.63 -2.30 5.59
CA PHE A 75 -18.17 -2.26 5.41
C PHE A 75 -17.47 -1.42 6.50
N ILE A 76 -17.98 -0.22 6.77
CA ILE A 76 -17.45 0.66 7.82
C ILE A 76 -17.78 0.10 9.21
N ARG A 77 -19.01 -0.39 9.41
CA ARG A 77 -19.45 -0.96 10.69
C ARG A 77 -18.68 -2.20 11.11
N ARG A 78 -18.22 -3.03 10.17
CA ARG A 78 -17.42 -4.22 10.46
C ARG A 78 -16.01 -3.90 10.99
N ASN A 79 -15.49 -2.70 10.73
CA ASN A 79 -14.18 -2.28 11.22
C ASN A 79 -14.18 -0.83 11.73
N THR A 80 -15.13 -0.50 12.61
CA THR A 80 -15.37 0.89 13.06
C THR A 80 -14.11 1.57 13.61
N ALA A 81 -13.23 0.83 14.28
CA ALA A 81 -11.98 1.37 14.83
C ALA A 81 -10.97 1.81 13.76
N PHE A 82 -11.02 1.24 12.56
CA PHE A 82 -10.16 1.66 11.44
C PHE A 82 -10.72 2.89 10.71
N TRP A 83 -12.04 3.03 10.74
CA TRP A 83 -12.78 4.13 10.13
C TRP A 83 -13.09 5.28 11.11
N SER A 84 -12.58 5.22 12.33
CA SER A 84 -12.75 6.29 13.32
C SER A 84 -11.69 7.37 13.16
N ARG A 85 -12.06 8.61 13.48
CA ARG A 85 -11.11 9.72 13.58
C ARG A 85 -10.22 9.59 14.80
N GLU A 86 -8.95 9.93 14.64
CA GLU A 86 -7.95 10.06 15.68
C GLU A 86 -7.89 11.52 16.19
N PRO A 87 -7.19 11.81 17.30
CA PRO A 87 -7.14 13.15 17.90
C PRO A 87 -6.56 14.25 17.00
N ASP A 88 -5.81 13.88 15.96
CA ASP A 88 -5.28 14.78 14.94
C ASP A 88 -6.31 15.19 13.87
N GLY A 89 -7.52 14.61 13.91
CA GLY A 89 -8.61 14.88 12.99
C GLY A 89 -8.64 13.98 11.76
N HIS A 90 -7.60 13.18 11.51
CA HIS A 90 -7.56 12.20 10.43
C HIS A 90 -8.26 10.91 10.83
N PHE A 91 -8.79 10.17 9.86
CA PHE A 91 -9.21 8.80 10.10
C PHE A 91 -7.98 7.91 10.32
N LYS A 92 -8.11 6.89 11.18
CA LYS A 92 -7.03 5.92 11.43
C LYS A 92 -6.51 5.27 10.14
N PHE A 93 -7.38 5.02 9.17
CA PHE A 93 -6.95 4.51 7.86
C PHE A 93 -6.00 5.49 7.15
N GLU A 94 -6.29 6.79 7.17
CA GLU A 94 -5.43 7.81 6.54
C GLU A 94 -4.04 7.74 7.15
N ASN A 95 -3.95 7.75 8.49
CA ASN A 95 -2.68 7.69 9.20
C ASN A 95 -1.88 6.42 8.89
N VAL A 96 -2.54 5.29 8.69
CA VAL A 96 -1.87 4.05 8.25
C VAL A 96 -1.27 4.21 6.85
N PHE A 97 -2.02 4.73 5.89
CA PHE A 97 -1.54 4.87 4.51
C PHE A 97 -0.52 6.02 4.33
N LEU A 98 -0.68 7.13 5.06
CA LEU A 98 0.33 8.20 5.13
C LEU A 98 1.64 7.70 5.75
N GLY A 99 1.54 6.87 6.80
CA GLY A 99 2.70 6.20 7.38
C GLY A 99 3.42 5.29 6.38
N MET A 100 2.65 4.53 5.58
CA MET A 100 3.20 3.69 4.51
C MET A 100 3.88 4.52 3.43
N GLU A 101 3.25 5.59 2.96
CA GLU A 101 3.81 6.51 1.96
C GLU A 101 5.18 7.04 2.41
N HIS A 102 5.26 7.55 3.63
CA HIS A 102 6.50 8.09 4.18
C HIS A 102 7.60 7.00 4.29
N ASP A 103 7.24 5.78 4.67
CA ASP A 103 8.19 4.66 4.67
C ASP A 103 8.61 4.24 3.25
N LEU A 104 7.71 4.27 2.26
CA LEU A 104 8.02 4.01 0.86
C LEU A 104 9.01 5.05 0.31
N VAL A 105 8.84 6.33 0.64
CA VAL A 105 9.80 7.39 0.28
C VAL A 105 11.19 7.10 0.86
N ARG A 106 11.27 6.69 2.12
CA ARG A 106 12.54 6.30 2.75
C ARG A 106 13.18 5.10 2.05
N ILE A 107 12.37 4.12 1.64
CA ILE A 107 12.84 2.96 0.88
C ILE A 107 13.40 3.38 -0.48
N ILE A 108 12.73 4.28 -1.23
CA ILE A 108 13.22 4.79 -2.52
C ILE A 108 14.61 5.42 -2.35
N LEU A 109 14.77 6.26 -1.32
CA LEU A 109 16.06 6.88 -1.01
C LEU A 109 17.13 5.83 -0.69
N ALA A 110 16.79 4.79 0.07
CA ALA A 110 17.72 3.70 0.39
C ALA A 110 18.12 2.88 -0.86
N LEU A 111 17.17 2.59 -1.76
CA LEU A 111 17.42 1.87 -3.01
C LEU A 111 18.32 2.69 -3.96
N ASN A 112 18.13 4.02 -4.01
CA ASN A 112 18.93 4.89 -4.87
C ASN A 112 20.39 5.05 -4.41
N LYS A 113 20.68 4.79 -3.13
CA LYS A 113 22.05 4.82 -2.59
C LYS A 113 22.90 3.59 -2.97
N GLY A 114 22.33 2.59 -3.65
CA GLY A 114 23.05 1.37 -4.02
C GLY A 114 23.11 0.36 -2.87
N PRO A 115 21.99 -0.30 -2.54
CA PRO A 115 21.89 -1.23 -1.41
C PRO A 115 22.81 -2.44 -1.56
N CYS A 116 23.45 -2.84 -0.46
CA CYS A 116 24.00 -4.18 -0.27
C CYS A 116 22.87 -5.23 -0.19
N GLU A 117 23.21 -6.52 -0.27
CA GLU A 117 22.24 -7.61 -0.03
C GLU A 117 21.58 -7.50 1.36
N CYS A 118 22.34 -7.12 2.38
CA CYS A 118 21.82 -6.83 3.72
C CYS A 118 20.68 -5.80 3.71
N ASN A 119 20.83 -4.73 2.95
CA ASN A 119 19.84 -3.66 2.84
C ASN A 119 18.64 -4.11 1.99
N CYS A 120 18.83 -4.98 1.00
CA CYS A 120 17.72 -5.57 0.24
C CYS A 120 16.81 -6.43 1.13
N ALA A 121 17.38 -7.19 2.07
CA ALA A 121 16.61 -8.00 3.01
C ALA A 121 15.80 -7.13 4.00
N ASP A 122 16.40 -6.06 4.55
CA ASP A 122 15.69 -5.12 5.43
C ASP A 122 14.54 -4.44 4.68
N ILE A 123 14.81 -3.91 3.48
CA ILE A 123 13.79 -3.28 2.63
C ILE A 123 12.66 -4.26 2.31
N ALA A 124 12.98 -5.51 1.94
CA ALA A 124 11.98 -6.53 1.70
C ALA A 124 11.12 -6.80 2.95
N GLY A 125 11.73 -6.84 4.15
CA GLY A 125 10.98 -6.98 5.41
C GLY A 125 10.02 -5.82 5.66
N ARG A 126 10.41 -4.58 5.34
CA ARG A 126 9.54 -3.40 5.46
C ARG A 126 8.36 -3.46 4.50
N LEU A 127 8.59 -3.78 3.22
CA LEU A 127 7.53 -3.92 2.22
C LEU A 127 6.55 -5.05 2.59
N GLU A 128 7.06 -6.17 3.11
CA GLU A 128 6.22 -7.27 3.61
C GLU A 128 5.36 -6.85 4.81
N LYS A 129 5.92 -6.07 5.74
CA LYS A 129 5.15 -5.53 6.87
C LYS A 129 3.99 -4.66 6.38
N MET A 130 4.21 -3.81 5.39
CA MET A 130 3.15 -2.98 4.80
C MET A 130 2.06 -3.86 4.15
N ALA A 131 2.44 -4.87 3.37
CA ALA A 131 1.49 -5.78 2.74
C ALA A 131 0.59 -6.47 3.78
N ARG A 132 1.18 -6.92 4.90
CA ARG A 132 0.43 -7.51 6.03
C ARG A 132 -0.51 -6.52 6.70
N GLN A 133 -0.10 -5.25 6.87
CA GLN A 133 -0.96 -4.20 7.43
C GLN A 133 -2.18 -3.94 6.53
N VAL A 134 -1.98 -3.89 5.21
CA VAL A 134 -3.10 -3.75 4.25
C VAL A 134 -4.07 -4.92 4.36
N SER A 135 -3.56 -6.16 4.40
CA SER A 135 -4.39 -7.35 4.61
C SER A 135 -5.17 -7.32 5.91
N PHE A 136 -4.51 -6.93 7.01
CA PHE A 136 -5.14 -6.90 8.33
C PHE A 136 -6.29 -5.89 8.41
N HIS A 137 -6.11 -4.70 7.86
CA HIS A 137 -7.09 -3.63 7.99
C HIS A 137 -8.25 -3.73 6.99
N LEU A 138 -7.99 -4.26 5.79
CA LEU A 138 -8.95 -4.25 4.69
C LEU A 138 -9.44 -5.64 4.28
N ASN A 139 -8.98 -6.71 4.96
CA ASN A 139 -9.33 -8.10 4.67
C ASN A 139 -9.08 -8.49 3.19
N VAL A 140 -7.90 -8.10 2.66
CA VAL A 140 -7.47 -8.34 1.26
C VAL A 140 -6.21 -9.18 1.12
#